data_AF-A0A0Q7A9R2-F1
#
_entry.id   AF-A0A0Q7A9R2-F1
#
_cell.length_a   1.000
_cell.length_b   1.000
_cell.length_c   1.000
_cell.angle_alpha   90.00
_cell.angle_beta   90.00
_cell.angle_gamma   90.00
#
_symmetry.space_group_name_H-M   'P 1'
#
loop_
_entity.id
_entity.type
_entity.pdbx_description
1 polymer ?
#
loop_
_entity_poly.entity_id
_entity_poly.type
_entity_poly.pdbx_seq_one_letter_code
_entity_poly.pdbx_strand_id
1 'polypeptide(L)'
;MPRKEHDMNKSWMILALVAGAALAGCGGGDDTPPVTEAVPASASESSAGFMSYVKALVASSADELEPVDVSNVTPPADDTGEPVAVE
;
A
#
# COMPACT_ATOMS: atom_id res chain seq x y z
N MET A 1 -30.50 36.32 26.46
CA MET A 1 -29.80 35.70 25.30
C MET A 1 -29.07 34.45 25.78
N PRO A 2 -29.56 33.23 25.50
CA PRO A 2 -28.77 32.01 25.64
C PRO A 2 -28.76 31.24 24.30
N ARG A 3 -27.80 31.55 23.43
CA ARG A 3 -27.60 30.88 22.14
C ARG A 3 -26.10 30.68 21.91
N LYS A 4 -25.45 30.04 22.89
CA LYS A 4 -24.00 29.76 22.85
C LYS A 4 -23.66 28.35 23.33
N GLU A 5 -24.49 27.76 24.20
CA GLU A 5 -24.23 26.42 24.76
C GLU A 5 -24.64 25.29 23.81
N HIS A 6 -25.72 25.49 23.04
CA HIS A 6 -26.24 24.49 22.11
C HIS A 6 -25.39 24.35 20.83
N ASP A 7 -24.59 25.36 20.50
CA ASP A 7 -23.71 25.33 19.31
C ASP A 7 -22.38 24.61 19.60
N MET A 8 -21.94 24.62 20.86
CA MET A 8 -20.69 24.02 21.31
C MET A 8 -20.81 22.49 21.44
N ASN A 9 -21.93 21.98 21.95
CA ASN A 9 -22.20 20.53 22.01
C ASN A 9 -22.40 19.91 20.62
N LYS A 10 -22.97 20.66 19.69
CA LYS A 10 -23.23 20.22 18.32
C LYS A 10 -21.95 20.26 17.46
N SER A 11 -21.09 21.25 17.69
CA SER A 11 -19.76 21.30 17.08
C SER A 11 -18.85 20.16 17.55
N TRP A 12 -18.91 19.79 18.84
CA TRP A 12 -18.15 18.66 19.37
C TRP A 12 -18.64 17.30 18.85
N MET A 13 -19.95 17.11 18.69
CA MET A 13 -20.53 15.90 18.10
C MET A 13 -20.12 15.72 16.62
N ILE A 14 -20.08 16.81 15.83
CA ILE A 14 -19.67 16.74 14.42
C ILE A 14 -18.18 16.43 14.30
N LEU A 15 -17.33 17.02 15.16
CA LEU A 15 -15.89 16.75 15.14
C LEU A 15 -15.56 15.29 15.50
N ALA A 16 -16.28 14.71 16.45
CA ALA A 16 -16.13 13.30 16.82
C ALA A 16 -16.56 12.34 15.68
N LEU A 17 -17.60 12.69 14.92
CA LEU A 17 -18.07 11.91 13.78
C LEU A 17 -17.08 11.92 12.61
N VAL A 18 -16.46 13.07 12.34
CA VAL A 18 -15.43 13.22 11.28
C VAL A 18 -14.16 12.46 11.65
N ALA A 19 -13.76 12.47 12.92
CA ALA A 19 -12.62 11.68 13.39
C ALA A 19 -12.88 10.17 13.26
N GLY A 20 -14.07 9.67 13.61
CA GLY A 20 -14.43 8.26 13.43
C GLY A 20 -14.45 7.81 11.96
N ALA A 21 -14.92 8.67 11.05
CA ALA A 21 -14.91 8.38 9.62
C ALA A 21 -13.50 8.39 9.01
N ALA A 22 -12.58 9.17 9.57
CA ALA A 22 -11.17 9.17 9.14
C ALA A 22 -10.45 7.86 9.53
N LEU A 23 -10.80 7.23 10.65
CA LEU A 23 -10.28 5.91 11.01
C LEU A 23 -10.94 4.76 10.24
N ALA A 24 -12.17 4.93 9.75
CA ALA A 24 -12.83 3.94 8.90
C ALA A 24 -12.19 3.80 7.50
N GLY A 25 -11.29 4.72 7.13
CA GLY A 25 -10.45 4.61 5.93
C GLY A 25 -9.19 3.75 6.12
N CYS A 26 -8.78 3.44 7.36
CA CYS A 26 -7.61 2.61 7.68
C CYS A 26 -7.99 1.11 7.74
N GLY A 27 -8.75 0.64 6.76
CA GLY A 27 -9.24 -0.75 6.75
C GLY A 27 -10.30 -1.08 5.71
N GLY A 28 -10.57 -0.17 4.76
CA GLY A 28 -11.43 -0.41 3.60
C GLY A 28 -10.60 -0.27 2.33
N GLY A 29 -9.62 -1.17 2.16
CA GLY A 29 -8.81 -1.24 0.95
C GLY A 29 -9.56 -1.98 -0.14
N ASP A 30 -9.33 -1.54 -1.39
CA ASP A 30 -9.57 -2.30 -2.62
C ASP A 30 -9.40 -3.81 -2.36
N ASP A 31 -10.31 -4.68 -2.82
CA ASP A 31 -10.21 -6.16 -2.67
C ASP A 31 -8.95 -6.76 -3.33
N THR A 32 -8.07 -5.91 -3.86
CA THR A 32 -6.76 -6.26 -4.38
C THR A 32 -5.78 -6.48 -3.21
N PRO A 33 -5.21 -7.69 -3.06
CA PRO A 33 -4.25 -7.98 -2.00
C PRO A 33 -3.04 -7.04 -2.07
N PRO A 34 -2.44 -6.65 -0.92
CA PRO A 34 -1.26 -5.81 -0.91
C PRO A 34 -0.11 -6.51 -1.65
N VAL A 35 0.71 -5.73 -2.35
CA VAL A 35 1.84 -6.25 -3.15
C VAL A 35 2.92 -6.96 -2.30
N THR A 36 2.89 -6.76 -0.98
CA THR A 36 3.77 -7.41 -0.02
C THR A 36 3.23 -8.74 0.53
N GLU A 37 1.98 -9.12 0.20
CA GLU A 37 1.35 -10.35 0.71
C GLU A 37 2.13 -11.61 0.32
N ALA A 38 2.60 -11.67 -0.93
CA ALA A 38 3.39 -12.77 -1.43
C ALA A 38 4.24 -12.33 -2.62
N VAL A 39 5.34 -13.05 -2.85
CA VAL A 39 6.13 -12.89 -4.06
C VAL A 39 5.50 -13.71 -5.20
N PRO A 40 5.13 -13.09 -6.33
CA PRO A 40 4.54 -13.83 -7.45
C PRO A 40 5.57 -14.75 -8.11
N ALA A 41 5.14 -15.92 -8.61
CA ALA A 41 6.02 -16.89 -9.27
C ALA A 41 6.81 -16.28 -10.44
N SER A 42 6.19 -15.38 -11.20
CA SER A 42 6.80 -14.67 -12.33
C SER A 42 8.06 -13.87 -11.95
N ALA A 43 8.18 -13.45 -10.69
CA ALA A 43 9.37 -12.77 -10.18
C ALA A 43 10.60 -13.69 -10.14
N SER A 44 10.42 -15.01 -10.07
CA SER A 44 11.50 -15.99 -10.15
C SER A 44 11.61 -16.66 -11.53
N GLU A 45 10.58 -16.56 -12.37
CA GLU A 45 10.58 -17.16 -13.72
C GLU A 45 11.29 -16.32 -14.78
N SER A 46 11.33 -14.98 -14.63
CA SER A 46 11.89 -14.10 -15.66
C SER A 46 12.36 -12.75 -15.13
N SER A 47 13.38 -12.17 -15.76
CA SER A 47 13.90 -10.84 -15.42
C SER A 47 12.85 -9.73 -15.57
N ALA A 48 11.98 -9.84 -16.57
CA ALA A 48 10.86 -8.91 -16.76
C ALA A 48 9.84 -8.99 -15.62
N GLY A 49 9.49 -10.22 -15.19
CA GLY A 49 8.60 -10.44 -14.05
C GLY A 49 9.19 -9.92 -12.74
N PHE A 50 10.49 -10.16 -12.52
CA PHE A 50 11.22 -9.63 -11.37
C PHE A 50 11.19 -8.09 -11.32
N MET A 51 11.52 -7.43 -12.44
CA MET A 51 11.52 -5.96 -12.50
C MET A 51 10.12 -5.38 -12.35
N SER A 52 9.09 -6.04 -12.90
CA SER A 52 7.69 -5.65 -12.70
C SER A 52 7.31 -5.68 -11.23
N TYR A 53 7.72 -6.73 -10.51
CA TYR A 53 7.44 -6.87 -9.08
C TYR A 53 8.13 -5.79 -8.25
N VAL A 54 9.42 -5.51 -8.50
CA VAL A 54 10.16 -4.44 -7.82
C VAL A 54 9.52 -3.06 -8.03
N LYS A 55 9.09 -2.74 -9.26
CA LYS A 55 8.40 -1.48 -9.54
C LYS A 55 7.10 -1.34 -8.74
N ALA A 56 6.34 -2.43 -8.62
CA ALA A 56 5.09 -2.44 -7.85
C ALA A 56 5.35 -2.28 -6.35
N LEU A 57 6.41 -2.89 -5.80
CA LEU A 57 6.83 -2.69 -4.41
C LEU A 57 7.22 -1.24 -4.13
N VAL A 58 8.03 -0.61 -4.99
CA VAL A 58 8.47 0.79 -4.83
C VAL A 58 7.29 1.77 -4.96
N ALA A 59 6.31 1.44 -5.80
CA ALA A 59 5.09 2.24 -5.95
C ALA A 59 4.11 2.09 -4.77
N SER A 60 4.28 1.05 -3.95
CA SER A 60 3.45 0.85 -2.76
C SER A 60 3.92 1.71 -1.59
N SER A 61 2.98 2.34 -0.90
CA SER A 61 3.26 3.08 0.34
C SER A 61 3.60 2.09 1.45
N ALA A 62 4.90 1.93 1.72
CA ALA A 62 5.41 0.91 2.63
C ALA A 62 5.15 1.17 4.13
N ASP A 63 4.69 2.37 4.51
CA ASP A 63 4.56 2.76 5.92
C ASP A 63 3.51 1.93 6.70
N GLU A 64 2.55 1.30 6.02
CA GLU A 64 1.49 0.48 6.63
C GLU A 64 1.57 -1.00 6.25
N LEU A 65 2.61 -1.41 5.51
CA LEU A 65 2.73 -2.78 4.97
C LEU A 65 3.75 -3.60 5.76
N GLU A 66 3.38 -4.85 6.05
CA GLU A 66 4.31 -5.84 6.57
C GLU A 66 5.42 -6.13 5.54
N PRO A 67 6.67 -6.37 5.98
CA PRO A 67 7.76 -6.78 5.10
C PRO A 67 7.42 -8.09 4.36
N VAL A 68 7.71 -8.14 3.06
CA VAL A 68 7.54 -9.36 2.28
C VAL A 68 8.62 -10.40 2.60
N ASP A 69 8.23 -11.67 2.77
CA ASP A 69 9.16 -12.78 2.89
C ASP A 69 9.78 -13.12 1.52
N VAL A 70 11.09 -12.89 1.40
CA VAL A 70 11.87 -13.13 0.18
C VAL A 70 12.74 -14.39 0.26
N SER A 71 12.60 -15.21 1.30
CA SER A 71 13.49 -16.35 1.57
C SER A 71 13.51 -17.40 0.46
N ASN A 72 12.45 -17.47 -0.35
CA ASN A 72 12.31 -18.42 -1.46
C ASN A 72 12.42 -17.75 -2.84
N VAL A 73 12.80 -16.48 -2.91
CA VAL A 73 12.98 -15.76 -4.17
C VAL A 73 14.35 -16.07 -4.72
N THR A 74 14.39 -16.60 -5.93
CA THR A 74 15.63 -16.75 -6.69
C THR A 74 15.62 -15.73 -7.81
N PRO A 75 16.44 -14.67 -7.73
CA PRO A 75 16.52 -13.70 -8.82
C PRO A 75 16.95 -14.42 -10.10
N PRO A 76 16.22 -14.21 -11.22
CA PRO A 76 16.65 -14.76 -12.49
C PRO A 76 17.96 -14.10 -12.92
N ALA A 77 18.94 -14.93 -13.29
CA ALA A 77 20.15 -14.45 -13.95
C ALA A 77 19.86 -14.32 -15.45
N ASP A 78 20.23 -13.17 -16.01
CA ASP A 78 20.21 -12.97 -17.46
C ASP A 78 21.57 -12.41 -17.89
N ASP A 79 22.47 -13.34 -18.23
CA ASP A 79 23.83 -13.01 -18.66
C ASP A 79 23.90 -12.58 -20.14
N THR A 80 22.77 -12.59 -20.84
CA THR A 80 22.69 -12.31 -22.29
C THR A 80 21.79 -11.13 -22.64
N GLY A 81 20.97 -10.67 -21.70
CA GLY A 81 20.04 -9.57 -21.87
C GLY A 81 20.73 -8.22 -21.99
N GLU A 82 20.18 -7.35 -22.82
CA GLU A 82 20.61 -5.96 -22.93
C GLU A 82 20.06 -5.12 -21.76
N PRO A 83 20.79 -4.08 -21.31
CA PRO A 83 20.30 -3.16 -20.29
C PRO A 83 19.03 -2.43 -20.76
N VAL A 84 18.01 -2.39 -19.89
CA VAL A 84 16.77 -1.63 -20.15
C VAL A 84 16.90 -0.23 -19.56
N ALA A 85 16.50 0.79 -20.32
CA ALA A 85 16.44 2.16 -19.84
C ALA A 85 15.43 2.30 -18.68
N VAL A 86 15.82 3.09 -17.66
CA VAL A 86 14.92 3.51 -16.59
C VAL A 86 14.40 4.91 -16.94
N GLU A 87 13.07 5.04 -17.06
CA GLU A 87 12.39 6.34 -17.25
C GLU A 87 11.58 6.69 -15.99
#